data_AF-A0A345UHM2-F1
#
_entry.id   AF-A0A345UHM2-F1
#
_cell.length_a   1.000
_cell.length_b   1.000
_cell.length_c   1.000
_cell.angle_alpha   90.00
_cell.angle_beta   90.00
_cell.angle_gamma   90.00
#
_symmetry.space_group_name_H-M   'P 1'
#
loop_
_entity.id
_entity.type
_entity.pdbx_description
1 polymer ?
#
loop_
_entity_poly.entity_id
_entity_poly.type
_entity_poly.pdbx_seq_one_letter_code
_entity_poly.pdbx_strand_id
1 'polypeptide(L)'
;MKQFESNNLGQIKEANITFGDFTVFIGPQASGKSILLQMFKLALDGGHILAQMKNHGVQHKGNPNEFLDLYMGEGMGKILRQDTEIRVDGAVSEVHDFIQEKGTQHERVAYVPAQRVLAMHHGWPRPYSDFRLKDPFVLKKFSSGLQHWLDLGLDQTSGDVFPATGLMHAEIEEHIRKAIFVNASVKLDKSTPQMRLMLDTGESQISYLGWSAGQREFTPLLLQLYGLLQNGPSPNGKLQHHQYVIIEEPEMGLHPMAIEALMLLFLELMSRGYNVIVSTHSSTILQLCWTVRLMQQMKAKPEELRKLFSLGQISDSLHAIFEHTLNRAAFYTYFFDRKSDEVTVRDISALEQTDEDPDLAEWGGMTAFGSKASELISNLMASRDAF
;
A
#
# COMPACT_ATOMS: atom_id res chain seq x y z
N MET A 1 -16.37 -8.53 -2.30
CA MET A 1 -15.34 -9.35 -2.95
C MET A 1 -14.41 -9.86 -1.87
N LYS A 2 -14.51 -11.14 -1.54
CA LYS A 2 -13.65 -11.78 -0.54
C LYS A 2 -12.51 -12.54 -1.20
N GLN A 3 -12.73 -13.05 -2.41
CA GLN A 3 -11.77 -13.91 -3.09
C GLN A 3 -11.53 -13.47 -4.54
N PHE A 4 -10.28 -13.50 -4.98
CA PHE A 4 -9.86 -13.25 -6.35
C PHE A 4 -8.93 -14.35 -6.80
N GLU A 5 -9.29 -15.04 -7.89
CA GLU A 5 -8.49 -16.09 -8.49
C GLU A 5 -8.11 -15.71 -9.91
N SER A 6 -6.90 -16.07 -10.33
CA SER A 6 -6.45 -15.89 -11.71
C SER A 6 -5.57 -17.04 -12.16
N ASN A 7 -5.83 -17.56 -13.35
CA ASN A 7 -4.97 -18.50 -14.05
C ASN A 7 -4.38 -17.84 -15.31
N ASN A 8 -3.10 -18.08 -15.59
CA ASN A 8 -2.38 -17.61 -16.78
C ASN A 8 -2.51 -16.10 -17.05
N LEU A 9 -2.43 -15.28 -16.01
CA LEU A 9 -2.48 -13.81 -16.10
C LEU A 9 -1.06 -13.21 -16.15
N GLY A 10 -0.62 -12.76 -17.32
CA GLY A 10 0.73 -12.22 -17.50
C GLY A 10 1.79 -13.29 -17.20
N GLN A 11 2.59 -13.11 -16.16
CA GLN A 11 3.55 -14.13 -15.67
C GLN A 11 2.98 -15.03 -14.56
N ILE A 12 1.78 -14.72 -14.05
CA ILE A 12 1.13 -15.48 -12.98
C ILE A 12 0.45 -16.68 -13.62
N LYS A 13 0.94 -17.87 -13.27
CA LYS A 13 0.35 -19.14 -13.69
C LYS A 13 -0.94 -19.42 -12.92
N GLU A 14 -0.89 -19.26 -11.60
CA GLU A 14 -2.01 -19.53 -10.70
C GLU A 14 -1.90 -18.60 -9.49
N ALA A 15 -3.01 -17.96 -9.15
CA ALA A 15 -3.17 -17.23 -7.90
C ALA A 15 -4.57 -17.41 -7.34
N ASN A 16 -4.66 -17.66 -6.05
CA ASN A 16 -5.90 -17.68 -5.29
C ASN A 16 -5.70 -16.84 -4.03
N ILE A 17 -6.34 -15.68 -3.99
CA ILE A 17 -6.18 -14.68 -2.93
C ILE A 17 -7.49 -14.51 -2.18
N THR A 18 -7.44 -14.62 -0.86
CA THR A 18 -8.48 -14.17 0.05
C THR A 18 -8.05 -12.86 0.69
N PHE A 19 -8.92 -11.86 0.67
CA PHE A 19 -8.64 -10.56 1.28
C PHE A 19 -9.23 -10.48 2.68
N GLY A 20 -8.38 -10.11 3.64
CA GLY A 20 -8.73 -9.84 5.03
C GLY A 20 -8.60 -8.35 5.38
N ASP A 21 -8.64 -8.02 6.67
CA ASP A 21 -8.40 -6.66 7.15
C ASP A 21 -7.00 -6.17 6.78
N PHE A 22 -6.00 -7.07 6.84
CA PHE A 22 -4.64 -6.81 6.36
C PHE A 22 -4.19 -7.94 5.44
N THR A 23 -3.82 -7.61 4.21
CA THR A 23 -3.33 -8.61 3.22
C THR A 23 -2.00 -8.15 2.64
N VAL A 24 -0.97 -8.99 2.76
CA VAL A 24 0.40 -8.65 2.34
C VAL A 24 0.83 -9.52 1.16
N PHE A 25 1.32 -8.90 0.09
CA PHE A 25 1.91 -9.57 -1.05
C PHE A 25 3.43 -9.40 -1.02
N ILE A 26 4.15 -10.51 -1.00
CA ILE A 26 5.61 -10.56 -1.08
C ILE A 26 6.08 -11.40 -2.25
N GLY A 27 7.37 -11.35 -2.54
CA GLY A 27 8.02 -12.12 -3.60
C GLY A 27 8.89 -11.24 -4.47
N PRO A 28 9.76 -11.81 -5.32
CA PRO A 28 10.79 -11.08 -6.06
C PRO A 28 10.23 -9.97 -6.97
N GLN A 29 11.14 -9.12 -7.42
CA GLN A 29 10.81 -8.09 -8.41
C GLN A 29 10.35 -8.73 -9.71
N ALA A 30 9.41 -8.07 -10.38
CA ALA A 30 8.72 -8.62 -11.54
C ALA A 30 8.17 -10.04 -11.28
N SER A 31 7.37 -10.20 -10.21
CA SER A 31 6.58 -11.41 -9.95
C SER A 31 5.08 -11.25 -10.27
N GLY A 32 4.63 -10.07 -10.71
CA GLY A 32 3.23 -9.83 -11.08
C GLY A 32 2.34 -9.30 -9.95
N LYS A 33 2.88 -8.96 -8.77
CA LYS A 33 2.14 -8.34 -7.65
C LYS A 33 1.27 -7.16 -8.11
N SER A 34 1.87 -6.18 -8.80
CA SER A 34 1.17 -5.01 -9.34
C SER A 34 0.19 -5.33 -10.46
N ILE A 35 0.41 -6.43 -11.19
CA ILE A 35 -0.54 -6.90 -12.21
C ILE A 35 -1.83 -7.37 -11.52
N LEU A 36 -1.69 -8.25 -10.52
CA LEU A 36 -2.84 -8.78 -9.78
C LEU A 36 -3.59 -7.68 -9.04
N LEU A 37 -2.88 -6.76 -8.36
CA LEU A 37 -3.51 -5.64 -7.63
C LEU A 37 -4.29 -4.69 -8.56
N GLN A 38 -3.74 -4.36 -9.73
CA GLN A 38 -4.45 -3.54 -10.71
C GLN A 38 -5.64 -4.27 -11.32
N MET A 39 -5.55 -5.58 -11.54
CA MET A 39 -6.67 -6.40 -12.01
C MET A 39 -7.77 -6.52 -10.96
N PHE A 40 -7.41 -6.65 -9.68
CA PHE A 40 -8.36 -6.59 -8.57
C PHE A 40 -9.08 -5.23 -8.51
N LYS A 41 -8.33 -4.11 -8.63
CA LYS A 41 -8.94 -2.78 -8.73
C LYS A 41 -9.86 -2.68 -9.95
N LEU A 42 -9.46 -3.22 -11.10
CA LEU A 42 -10.28 -3.18 -12.32
C LEU A 42 -11.61 -3.95 -12.13
N ALA A 43 -11.56 -5.12 -11.52
CA ALA A 43 -12.74 -5.93 -11.23
C ALA A 43 -13.75 -5.21 -10.32
N LEU A 44 -13.27 -4.38 -9.38
CA LEU A 44 -14.13 -3.61 -8.48
C LEU A 44 -14.52 -2.23 -9.02
N ASP A 45 -13.65 -1.54 -9.73
CA ASP A 45 -13.82 -0.13 -10.07
C ASP A 45 -13.96 0.11 -11.57
N GLY A 46 -14.11 -0.93 -12.40
CA GLY A 46 -14.09 -0.79 -13.86
C GLY A 46 -15.02 0.28 -14.42
N GLY A 47 -16.28 0.34 -13.94
CA GLY A 47 -17.22 1.42 -14.31
C GLY A 47 -16.75 2.83 -13.92
N HIS A 48 -16.19 2.98 -12.71
CA HIS A 48 -15.63 4.25 -12.24
C HIS A 48 -14.38 4.64 -13.02
N ILE A 49 -13.48 3.69 -13.30
CA ILE A 49 -12.27 3.89 -14.10
C ILE A 49 -12.65 4.40 -15.49
N LEU A 50 -13.64 3.77 -16.14
CA LEU A 50 -14.15 4.20 -17.44
C LEU A 50 -14.75 5.60 -17.40
N ALA A 51 -15.56 5.92 -16.40
CA ALA A 51 -16.12 7.26 -16.22
C ALA A 51 -15.01 8.31 -16.05
N GLN A 52 -13.99 8.02 -15.24
CA GLN A 52 -12.85 8.91 -15.05
C GLN A 52 -12.03 9.10 -16.34
N MET A 53 -11.75 8.02 -17.07
CA MET A 53 -11.07 8.10 -18.37
C MET A 53 -11.86 8.97 -19.36
N LYS A 54 -13.18 8.77 -19.44
CA LYS A 54 -14.09 9.54 -20.31
C LYS A 54 -14.13 11.03 -19.95
N ASN A 55 -14.15 11.36 -18.66
CA ASN A 55 -14.08 12.75 -18.18
C ASN A 55 -12.78 13.46 -18.59
N HIS A 56 -11.71 12.71 -18.83
CA HIS A 56 -10.44 13.21 -19.35
C HIS A 56 -10.29 13.01 -20.87
N GLY A 57 -11.38 12.75 -21.59
CA GLY A 57 -11.39 12.64 -23.05
C GLY A 57 -10.82 11.32 -23.60
N VAL A 58 -10.59 10.32 -22.75
CA VAL A 58 -10.08 9.01 -23.17
C VAL A 58 -11.26 8.06 -23.42
N GLN A 59 -11.32 7.51 -24.64
CA GLN A 59 -12.32 6.51 -25.02
C GLN A 59 -11.64 5.19 -25.38
N HIS A 60 -12.27 4.08 -25.03
CA HIS A 60 -11.84 2.74 -25.43
C HIS A 60 -12.89 2.17 -26.40
N LYS A 61 -12.46 1.36 -27.38
CA LYS A 61 -13.34 0.78 -28.41
C LYS A 61 -13.82 -0.64 -28.06
N GLY A 62 -13.88 -0.97 -26.77
CA GLY A 62 -14.28 -2.29 -26.28
C GLY A 62 -13.23 -3.41 -26.40
N ASN A 63 -12.04 -3.14 -26.96
CA ASN A 63 -10.95 -4.12 -27.01
C ASN A 63 -10.24 -4.21 -25.64
N PRO A 64 -10.26 -5.37 -24.95
CA PRO A 64 -9.64 -5.51 -23.63
C PRO A 64 -8.14 -5.26 -23.62
N ASN A 65 -7.41 -5.70 -24.65
CA ASN A 65 -5.95 -5.54 -24.71
C ASN A 65 -5.56 -4.06 -24.89
N GLU A 66 -6.27 -3.34 -25.77
CA GLU A 66 -6.07 -1.89 -25.93
C GLU A 66 -6.44 -1.13 -24.66
N PHE A 67 -7.51 -1.55 -23.98
CA PHE A 67 -7.89 -0.97 -22.70
C PHE A 67 -6.81 -1.17 -21.64
N LEU A 68 -6.21 -2.36 -21.53
CA LEU A 68 -5.14 -2.63 -20.57
C LEU A 68 -3.87 -1.82 -20.87
N ASP A 69 -3.57 -1.53 -22.13
CA ASP A 69 -2.51 -0.58 -22.51
C ASP A 69 -2.78 0.84 -21.97
N LEU A 70 -4.05 1.27 -21.93
CA LEU A 70 -4.45 2.58 -21.39
C LEU A 70 -4.52 2.59 -19.86
N TYR A 71 -4.85 1.45 -19.26
CA TYR A 71 -5.08 1.30 -17.82
C TYR A 71 -3.79 0.99 -17.06
N MET A 72 -3.04 -0.03 -17.47
CA MET A 72 -1.87 -0.53 -16.73
C MET A 72 -0.56 0.02 -17.25
N GLY A 73 -0.54 0.56 -18.47
CA GLY A 73 0.63 1.12 -19.10
C GLY A 73 0.88 0.58 -20.51
N GLU A 74 1.64 1.32 -21.31
CA GLU A 74 1.99 0.89 -22.66
C GLU A 74 2.65 -0.49 -22.71
N GLY A 75 2.13 -1.38 -23.55
CA GLY A 75 2.64 -2.75 -23.73
C GLY A 75 2.00 -3.79 -22.81
N MET A 76 1.15 -3.36 -21.87
CA MET A 76 0.48 -4.24 -20.92
C MET A 76 -0.72 -4.98 -21.51
N GLY A 77 -1.17 -4.66 -22.72
CA GLY A 77 -2.27 -5.38 -23.38
C GLY A 77 -2.02 -6.88 -23.57
N LYS A 78 -0.76 -7.32 -23.60
CA LYS A 78 -0.39 -8.74 -23.78
C LYS A 78 -0.43 -9.58 -22.51
N ILE A 79 -0.76 -8.99 -21.35
CA ILE A 79 -0.90 -9.77 -20.11
C ILE A 79 -2.11 -10.70 -20.16
N LEU A 80 -3.12 -10.39 -20.96
CA LEU A 80 -4.22 -11.30 -21.25
C LEU A 80 -3.76 -12.28 -22.34
N ARG A 81 -3.59 -13.53 -21.92
CA ARG A 81 -3.36 -14.67 -22.79
C ARG A 81 -4.71 -15.25 -23.22
N GLN A 82 -4.69 -16.11 -24.24
CA GLN A 82 -5.91 -16.77 -24.72
C GLN A 82 -6.54 -17.71 -23.68
N ASP A 83 -5.71 -18.22 -22.77
CA ASP A 83 -6.06 -19.15 -21.69
C ASP A 83 -6.10 -18.45 -20.31
N THR A 84 -6.16 -17.12 -20.27
CA THR A 84 -6.33 -16.38 -19.02
C THR A 84 -7.75 -16.59 -18.49
N GLU A 85 -7.86 -17.01 -17.23
CA GLU A 85 -9.13 -17.15 -16.52
C GLU A 85 -9.08 -16.30 -15.24
N ILE A 86 -10.16 -15.55 -14.97
CA ILE A 86 -10.30 -14.77 -13.74
C ILE A 86 -11.59 -15.21 -13.06
N ARG A 87 -11.54 -15.44 -11.74
CA ARG A 87 -12.73 -15.68 -10.93
C ARG A 87 -12.81 -14.69 -9.79
N VAL A 88 -14.01 -14.16 -9.59
CA VAL A 88 -14.35 -13.20 -8.56
C VAL A 88 -15.41 -13.84 -7.67
N ASP A 89 -15.09 -14.06 -6.39
CA ASP A 89 -15.99 -14.75 -5.45
C ASP A 89 -16.55 -16.08 -6.02
N GLY A 90 -15.69 -16.83 -6.72
CA GLY A 90 -16.01 -18.11 -7.37
C GLY A 90 -16.68 -18.02 -8.75
N ALA A 91 -17.16 -16.85 -9.17
CA ALA A 91 -17.78 -16.64 -10.48
C ALA A 91 -16.72 -16.32 -11.55
N VAL A 92 -16.73 -17.06 -12.66
CA VAL A 92 -15.89 -16.76 -13.83
C VAL A 92 -16.26 -15.38 -14.36
N SER A 93 -15.26 -14.55 -14.62
CA SER A 93 -15.42 -13.20 -15.15
C SER A 93 -14.36 -12.95 -16.22
N GLU A 94 -14.75 -12.25 -17.27
CA GLU A 94 -13.81 -11.78 -18.28
C GLU A 94 -13.45 -10.31 -18.04
N VAL A 95 -12.28 -9.88 -18.54
CA VAL A 95 -11.92 -8.45 -18.48
C VAL A 95 -12.95 -7.57 -19.20
N HIS A 96 -13.56 -8.10 -20.27
CA HIS A 96 -14.66 -7.44 -20.96
C HIS A 96 -15.85 -7.11 -20.04
N ASP A 97 -16.11 -7.93 -19.02
CA ASP A 97 -17.20 -7.70 -18.06
C ASP A 97 -16.88 -6.56 -17.10
N PHE A 98 -15.61 -6.34 -16.79
CA PHE A 98 -15.17 -5.25 -15.91
C PHE A 98 -15.24 -3.89 -16.62
N ILE A 99 -15.08 -3.86 -17.95
CA ILE A 99 -15.03 -2.63 -18.76
C ILE A 99 -16.37 -2.25 -19.38
N GLN A 100 -17.46 -2.34 -18.62
CA GLN A 100 -18.80 -1.94 -19.08
C GLN A 100 -19.26 -0.62 -18.46
N GLU A 101 -19.88 0.27 -19.26
CA GLU A 101 -20.37 1.59 -18.80
C GLU A 101 -21.47 1.50 -17.72
N LYS A 102 -22.13 0.35 -17.56
CA LYS A 102 -23.15 0.11 -16.51
C LYS A 102 -22.55 -0.20 -15.13
N GLY A 103 -21.23 -0.17 -14.98
CA GLY A 103 -20.54 -0.47 -13.73
C GLY A 103 -20.74 0.57 -12.61
N THR A 104 -20.21 0.24 -11.43
CA THR A 104 -20.29 1.09 -10.23
C THR A 104 -19.66 2.46 -10.47
N GLN A 105 -20.40 3.54 -10.19
CA GLN A 105 -19.91 4.92 -10.36
C GLN A 105 -19.00 5.39 -9.21
N HIS A 106 -19.00 4.66 -8.10
CA HIS A 106 -18.21 4.97 -6.91
C HIS A 106 -16.91 4.15 -6.88
N GLU A 107 -15.83 4.79 -6.47
CA GLU A 107 -14.53 4.16 -6.27
C GLU A 107 -14.54 3.34 -4.96
N ARG A 108 -14.25 2.04 -5.06
CA ARG A 108 -14.17 1.12 -3.93
C ARG A 108 -12.73 0.84 -3.50
N VAL A 109 -11.74 1.08 -4.36
CA VAL A 109 -10.33 0.79 -4.08
C VAL A 109 -9.49 2.06 -4.16
N ALA A 110 -8.99 2.55 -3.03
CA ALA A 110 -7.94 3.57 -3.03
C ALA A 110 -6.61 2.90 -3.40
N TYR A 111 -5.80 3.53 -4.25
CA TYR A 111 -4.57 2.91 -4.78
C TYR A 111 -3.39 3.87 -4.68
N VAL A 112 -2.35 3.47 -3.94
CA VAL A 112 -1.06 4.14 -3.90
C VAL A 112 -0.05 3.28 -4.67
N PRO A 113 0.42 3.73 -5.85
CA PRO A 113 1.35 2.96 -6.67
C PRO A 113 2.78 3.02 -6.12
N ALA A 114 3.61 2.04 -6.47
CA ALA A 114 5.02 2.02 -6.06
C ALA A 114 5.77 3.26 -6.59
N GLN A 115 5.43 3.75 -7.78
CA GLN A 115 6.04 4.94 -8.38
C GLN A 115 5.42 6.27 -7.93
N ARG A 116 4.82 6.33 -6.72
CA ARG A 116 4.12 7.50 -6.16
C ARG A 116 4.93 8.80 -6.20
N VAL A 117 6.26 8.75 -6.09
CA VAL A 117 7.12 9.94 -6.22
C VAL A 117 6.93 10.65 -7.57
N LEU A 118 6.62 9.93 -8.65
CA LEU A 118 6.39 10.49 -9.98
C LEU A 118 5.08 11.27 -10.11
N ALA A 119 4.19 11.15 -9.12
CA ALA A 119 2.98 11.97 -9.03
C ALA A 119 3.30 13.43 -8.67
N MET A 120 4.49 13.70 -8.11
CA MET A 120 4.88 15.03 -7.64
C MET A 120 5.86 15.69 -8.63
N HIS A 121 5.63 16.96 -8.93
CA HIS A 121 6.51 17.80 -9.75
C HIS A 121 6.81 19.11 -9.03
N HIS A 122 8.08 19.32 -8.66
CA HIS A 122 8.56 20.49 -7.91
C HIS A 122 7.73 20.83 -6.64
N GLY A 123 7.25 19.80 -5.93
CA GLY A 123 6.51 19.98 -4.68
C GLY A 123 5.00 20.15 -4.86
N TRP A 124 4.48 19.98 -6.08
CA TRP A 124 3.05 19.99 -6.33
C TRP A 124 2.61 18.74 -7.11
N PRO A 125 1.42 18.16 -6.88
CA PRO A 125 0.95 17.03 -7.67
C PRO A 125 0.76 17.40 -9.14
N ARG A 126 1.09 16.47 -10.03
CA ARG A 126 0.90 16.63 -11.47
C ARG A 126 -0.58 16.48 -11.83
N PRO A 127 -1.16 17.39 -12.62
CA PRO A 127 -2.54 17.22 -13.08
C PRO A 127 -2.64 16.02 -14.03
N TYR A 128 -3.82 15.40 -14.13
CA TYR A 128 -4.05 14.23 -14.98
C TYR A 128 -3.55 14.42 -16.44
N SER A 129 -3.72 15.62 -16.99
CA SER A 129 -3.36 15.97 -18.37
C SER A 129 -1.85 16.05 -18.64
N ASP A 130 -1.01 16.09 -17.59
CA ASP A 130 0.45 16.17 -17.73
C ASP A 130 1.08 14.78 -17.95
N PHE A 131 0.32 13.70 -17.72
CA PHE A 131 0.74 12.34 -18.00
C PHE A 131 0.45 11.95 -19.45
N ARG A 132 1.23 11.01 -19.98
CA ARG A 132 0.99 10.45 -21.32
C ARG A 132 -0.27 9.59 -21.29
N LEU A 133 -0.90 9.45 -22.46
CA LEU A 133 -2.15 8.69 -22.60
C LEU A 133 -2.04 7.27 -22.02
N LYS A 134 -0.95 6.56 -22.33
CA LYS A 134 -0.64 5.20 -21.89
C LYS A 134 0.24 5.13 -20.63
N ASP A 135 0.38 6.23 -19.87
CA ASP A 135 0.90 6.10 -18.50
C ASP A 135 -0.14 5.39 -17.62
N PRO A 136 0.26 4.64 -16.58
CA PRO A 136 -0.68 3.87 -15.76
C PRO A 136 -1.78 4.75 -15.15
N PHE A 137 -3.05 4.32 -15.28
CA PHE A 137 -4.20 5.01 -14.74
C PHE A 137 -4.10 5.23 -13.23
N VAL A 138 -3.65 4.22 -12.49
CA VAL A 138 -3.53 4.30 -11.03
C VAL A 138 -2.62 5.44 -10.58
N LEU A 139 -1.53 5.71 -11.31
CA LEU A 139 -0.62 6.83 -11.04
C LEU A 139 -1.28 8.18 -11.36
N LYS A 140 -1.94 8.29 -12.51
CA LYS A 140 -2.66 9.51 -12.93
C LYS A 140 -3.77 9.87 -11.94
N LYS A 141 -4.55 8.87 -11.53
CA LYS A 141 -5.65 8.99 -10.57
C LYS A 141 -5.15 9.34 -9.17
N PHE A 142 -4.08 8.70 -8.71
CA PHE A 142 -3.42 9.01 -7.44
C PHE A 142 -2.98 10.48 -7.41
N SER A 143 -2.23 10.92 -8.42
CA SER A 143 -1.75 12.31 -8.54
C SER A 143 -2.89 13.34 -8.50
N SER A 144 -3.97 13.09 -9.25
CA SER A 144 -5.15 13.95 -9.27
C SER A 144 -5.90 13.96 -7.94
N GLY A 145 -5.89 12.84 -7.21
CA GLY A 145 -6.42 12.74 -5.85
C GLY A 145 -5.63 13.61 -4.87
N LEU A 146 -4.30 13.58 -4.93
CA LEU A 146 -3.44 14.44 -4.11
C LEU A 146 -3.70 15.92 -4.39
N GLN A 147 -3.84 16.29 -5.66
CA GLN A 147 -4.15 17.66 -6.05
C GLN A 147 -5.46 18.13 -5.43
N HIS A 148 -6.52 17.34 -5.57
CA HIS A 148 -7.83 17.64 -4.99
C HIS A 148 -7.75 17.85 -3.48
N TRP A 149 -6.99 17.00 -2.77
CA TRP A 149 -6.79 17.13 -1.32
C TRP A 149 -6.07 18.42 -0.93
N LEU A 150 -5.02 18.81 -1.66
CA LEU A 150 -4.31 20.06 -1.39
C LEU A 150 -5.16 21.29 -1.75
N ASP A 151 -5.99 21.21 -2.79
CA ASP A 151 -6.89 22.29 -3.22
C ASP A 151 -8.03 22.53 -2.22
N LEU A 152 -8.57 21.48 -1.59
CA LEU A 152 -9.59 21.59 -0.53
C LEU A 152 -9.06 22.28 0.74
N GLY A 153 -7.73 22.28 0.92
CA GLY A 153 -7.06 22.80 2.10
C GLY A 153 -6.99 21.75 3.23
N LEU A 154 -5.76 21.46 3.68
CA LEU A 154 -5.50 20.69 4.89
C LEU A 154 -5.56 21.66 6.07
N ASP A 155 -6.48 21.40 7.00
CA ASP A 155 -6.69 22.14 8.26
C ASP A 155 -6.54 23.67 8.19
N GLN A 156 -7.67 24.38 8.23
CA GLN A 156 -7.69 25.85 8.21
C GLN A 156 -7.06 26.50 9.45
N THR A 157 -6.72 25.74 10.50
CA THR A 157 -6.27 26.30 11.78
C THR A 157 -4.76 26.48 11.91
N SER A 158 -3.93 25.59 11.34
CA SER A 158 -2.46 25.68 11.41
C SER A 158 -1.81 26.16 10.11
N GLY A 159 -2.39 25.85 8.94
CA GLY A 159 -1.79 26.11 7.63
C GLY A 159 -0.67 25.14 7.23
N ASP A 160 -0.35 24.16 8.09
CA ASP A 160 0.68 23.16 7.88
C ASP A 160 0.10 21.89 7.25
N VAL A 161 0.86 21.29 6.33
CA VAL A 161 0.55 19.99 5.72
C VAL A 161 0.99 18.85 6.64
N PHE A 162 2.08 19.06 7.38
CA PHE A 162 2.54 18.20 8.47
C PHE A 162 3.34 19.04 9.48
N PRO A 163 3.13 18.93 10.81
CA PRO A 163 2.08 18.15 11.48
C PRO A 163 0.68 18.61 11.09
N ALA A 164 -0.31 17.70 11.16
CA ALA A 164 -1.67 17.97 10.74
C ALA A 164 -2.63 17.60 11.88
N THR A 165 -2.73 18.53 12.84
CA THR A 165 -3.42 18.31 14.11
C THR A 165 -4.87 17.87 13.89
N GLY A 166 -5.23 16.74 14.49
CA GLY A 166 -6.60 16.21 14.43
C GLY A 166 -6.91 15.33 13.22
N LEU A 167 -5.98 15.15 12.26
CA LEU A 167 -6.18 14.23 11.14
C LEU A 167 -5.84 12.76 11.48
N MET A 168 -5.01 12.54 12.49
CA MET A 168 -4.62 11.22 12.99
C MET A 168 -4.35 11.25 14.50
N HIS A 169 -4.10 10.09 15.10
CA HIS A 169 -3.72 10.02 16.52
C HIS A 169 -2.39 10.73 16.79
N ALA A 170 -2.33 11.50 17.88
CA ALA A 170 -1.16 12.30 18.24
C ALA A 170 0.09 11.43 18.45
N GLU A 171 -0.08 10.22 18.99
CA GLU A 171 1.00 9.25 19.16
C GLU A 171 1.58 8.80 17.81
N ILE A 172 0.75 8.63 16.78
CA ILE A 172 1.18 8.22 15.44
C ILE A 172 1.86 9.41 14.75
N GLU A 173 1.26 10.60 14.82
CA GLU A 173 1.87 11.83 14.30
C GLU A 173 3.26 12.08 14.90
N GLU A 174 3.42 11.83 16.20
CA GLU A 174 4.69 11.94 16.90
C GLU A 174 5.75 10.97 16.39
N HIS A 175 5.36 9.73 16.07
CA HIS A 175 6.26 8.73 15.49
C HIS A 175 6.72 9.16 14.09
N ILE A 176 5.79 9.65 13.27
CA ILE A 176 6.12 10.19 11.94
C ILE A 176 7.09 11.37 12.06
N ARG A 177 6.81 12.30 12.98
CA ARG A 177 7.66 13.47 13.22
C ARG A 177 9.08 13.06 13.58
N LYS A 178 9.24 12.12 14.52
CA LYS A 178 10.55 11.63 14.97
C LYS A 178 11.29 10.79 13.93
N ALA A 179 10.57 10.11 13.04
CA ALA A 179 11.19 9.19 12.08
C ALA A 179 11.47 9.83 10.71
N ILE A 180 10.68 10.82 10.28
CA ILE A 180 10.68 11.33 8.89
C ILE A 180 10.94 12.84 8.83
N PHE A 181 10.27 13.61 9.69
CA PHE A 181 10.30 15.08 9.67
C PHE A 181 10.97 15.66 10.93
N VAL A 182 12.16 15.12 11.27
CA VAL A 182 12.90 15.53 12.47
C VAL A 182 13.22 17.02 12.40
N ASN A 183 12.72 17.80 13.38
CA ASN A 183 12.86 19.26 13.44
C ASN A 183 12.38 19.98 12.17
N ALA A 184 11.43 19.39 11.44
CA ALA A 184 10.89 19.97 10.22
C ALA A 184 9.36 19.84 10.16
N SER A 185 8.75 20.74 9.41
CA SER A 185 7.33 20.71 9.08
C SER A 185 7.16 20.82 7.57
N VAL A 186 6.08 20.26 7.04
CA VAL A 186 5.71 20.41 5.63
C VAL A 186 4.66 21.49 5.55
N LYS A 187 4.91 22.51 4.72
CA LYS A 187 4.03 23.67 4.57
C LYS A 187 3.63 23.87 3.12
N LEU A 188 2.45 24.45 2.94
CA LEU A 188 1.99 24.87 1.63
C LEU A 188 2.40 26.33 1.38
N ASP A 189 3.38 26.54 0.53
CA ASP A 189 3.80 27.88 0.10
C ASP A 189 2.77 28.45 -0.89
N LYS A 190 2.02 29.45 -0.42
CA LYS A 190 1.05 30.23 -1.18
C LYS A 190 1.57 31.64 -1.52
N SER A 191 2.84 31.94 -1.23
CA SER A 191 3.42 33.26 -1.50
C SER A 191 3.69 33.49 -2.99
N THR A 192 3.87 32.40 -3.75
CA THR A 192 4.03 32.42 -5.20
C THR A 192 2.72 32.14 -5.93
N PRO A 193 2.56 32.57 -7.22
CA PRO A 193 1.37 32.27 -8.01
C PRO A 193 1.10 30.77 -8.19
N GLN A 194 2.15 29.95 -8.12
CA GLN A 194 2.05 28.50 -8.11
C GLN A 194 2.21 28.00 -6.68
N MET A 195 1.24 27.25 -6.19
CA MET A 195 1.31 26.58 -4.90
C MET A 195 2.35 25.45 -4.95
N ARG A 196 3.07 25.25 -3.85
CA ARG A 196 4.05 24.16 -3.72
C ARG A 196 4.27 23.78 -2.27
N LEU A 197 4.59 22.51 -2.04
CA LEU A 197 5.03 22.02 -0.75
C LEU A 197 6.49 22.40 -0.50
N MET A 198 6.75 22.93 0.69
CA MET A 198 8.06 23.31 1.19
C MET A 198 8.32 22.62 2.52
N LEU A 199 9.57 22.25 2.77
CA LEU A 199 9.99 21.71 4.07
C LEU A 199 10.59 22.86 4.87
N ASP A 200 9.94 23.19 5.99
CA ASP A 200 10.36 24.23 6.90
C ASP A 200 11.15 23.63 8.06
N THR A 201 12.43 23.98 8.17
CA THR A 201 13.33 23.54 9.25
C THR A 201 13.46 24.57 10.37
N GLY A 202 12.68 25.65 10.34
CA GLY A 202 12.79 26.82 11.23
C GLY A 202 13.88 27.81 10.79
N GLU A 203 15.01 27.32 10.29
CA GLU A 203 16.10 28.17 9.78
C GLU A 203 15.95 28.49 8.28
N SER A 204 15.37 27.56 7.52
CA SER A 204 15.24 27.69 6.07
C SER A 204 14.04 26.94 5.51
N GLN A 205 13.62 27.33 4.31
CA GLN A 205 12.58 26.66 3.53
C GLN A 205 13.26 25.89 2.39
N ILE A 206 13.14 24.57 2.42
CA ILE A 206 13.76 23.68 1.44
C ILE A 206 12.73 23.27 0.39
N SER A 207 13.06 23.49 -0.88
CA SER A 207 12.23 23.06 -2.00
C SER A 207 12.17 21.54 -2.09
N TYR A 208 11.08 21.01 -2.65
CA TYR A 208 10.83 19.57 -2.74
C TYR A 208 12.00 18.72 -3.26
N LEU A 209 12.79 19.24 -4.21
CA LEU A 209 13.94 18.50 -4.73
C LEU A 209 15.12 18.40 -3.76
N GLY A 210 15.19 19.29 -2.78
CA GLY A 210 16.19 19.24 -1.69
C GLY A 210 15.80 18.33 -0.53
N TRP A 211 14.62 17.71 -0.57
CA TRP A 211 14.15 16.80 0.49
C TRP A 211 14.87 15.45 0.42
N SER A 212 14.92 14.75 1.56
CA SER A 212 15.44 13.38 1.58
C SER A 212 14.58 12.44 0.74
N ALA A 213 15.14 11.31 0.29
CA ALA A 213 14.39 10.32 -0.47
C ALA A 213 13.15 9.83 0.31
N GLY A 214 13.31 9.51 1.60
CA GLY A 214 12.20 9.08 2.44
C GLY A 214 11.10 10.13 2.61
N GLN A 215 11.45 11.42 2.72
CA GLN A 215 10.46 12.49 2.79
C GLN A 215 9.66 12.61 1.48
N ARG A 216 10.33 12.50 0.32
CA ARG A 216 9.66 12.55 -0.99
C ARG A 216 8.78 11.33 -1.25
N GLU A 217 9.18 10.15 -0.76
CA GLU A 217 8.39 8.92 -0.85
C GLU A 217 7.19 8.93 0.11
N PHE A 218 7.38 9.42 1.33
CA PHE A 218 6.35 9.38 2.37
C PHE A 218 5.27 10.44 2.19
N THR A 219 5.64 11.67 1.81
CA THR A 219 4.69 12.79 1.75
C THR A 219 3.47 12.54 0.85
N PRO A 220 3.60 12.08 -0.42
CA PRO A 220 2.43 11.78 -1.24
C PRO A 220 1.60 10.62 -0.66
N LEU A 221 2.23 9.62 -0.02
CA LEU A 221 1.52 8.57 0.70
C LEU A 221 0.71 9.15 1.88
N LEU A 222 1.34 9.99 2.70
CA LEU A 222 0.72 10.64 3.85
C LEU A 222 -0.51 11.48 3.45
N LEU A 223 -0.39 12.26 2.37
CA LEU A 223 -1.51 13.06 1.83
C LEU A 223 -2.71 12.18 1.44
N GLN A 224 -2.46 11.05 0.79
CA GLN A 224 -3.51 10.10 0.46
C GLN A 224 -4.12 9.46 1.72
N LEU A 225 -3.30 9.15 2.73
CA LEU A 225 -3.75 8.60 4.01
C LEU A 225 -4.62 9.60 4.77
N TYR A 226 -4.28 10.89 4.80
CA TYR A 226 -5.16 11.92 5.38
C TYR A 226 -6.56 11.89 4.78
N GLY A 227 -6.65 11.72 3.47
CA GLY A 227 -7.94 11.65 2.80
C GLY A 227 -8.79 10.45 3.22
N LEU A 228 -8.14 9.33 3.54
CA LEU A 228 -8.79 8.12 4.03
C LEU A 228 -9.15 8.24 5.52
N LEU A 229 -8.28 8.85 6.33
CA LEU A 229 -8.53 9.06 7.76
C LEU A 229 -9.68 10.07 8.00
N GLN A 230 -9.89 11.04 7.12
CA GLN A 230 -11.03 11.95 7.23
C GLN A 230 -12.36 11.33 6.75
N ASN A 231 -12.31 10.45 5.75
CA ASN A 231 -13.49 9.87 5.11
C ASN A 231 -13.65 8.38 5.44
N GLY A 232 -13.74 8.03 6.73
CA GLY A 232 -13.93 6.65 7.17
C GLY A 232 -15.27 6.03 6.70
N PRO A 233 -15.37 4.71 6.51
CA PRO A 233 -16.59 4.00 6.13
C PRO A 233 -17.81 4.38 6.99
N SER A 234 -18.83 5.00 6.39
CA SER A 234 -20.06 5.38 7.11
C SER A 234 -20.88 4.16 7.59
N PRO A 235 -21.25 4.07 8.89
CA PRO A 235 -22.11 2.99 9.40
C PRO A 235 -23.53 2.99 8.82
N ASN A 236 -23.97 4.11 8.20
CA ASN A 236 -25.34 4.29 7.72
C ASN A 236 -25.48 4.18 6.20
N GLY A 237 -24.45 3.69 5.49
CA GLY A 237 -24.54 3.20 4.11
C GLY A 237 -24.99 4.21 3.05
N LYS A 238 -24.99 5.52 3.35
CA LYS A 238 -25.66 6.50 2.49
C LYS A 238 -24.78 7.32 1.55
N LEU A 239 -23.45 7.36 1.62
CA LEU A 239 -22.59 7.91 0.55
C LEU A 239 -21.10 7.58 0.77
N GLN A 240 -20.41 7.29 -0.34
CA GLN A 240 -18.96 7.42 -0.62
C GLN A 240 -17.93 6.85 0.36
N HIS A 241 -17.53 5.57 0.31
CA HIS A 241 -16.24 5.18 0.92
C HIS A 241 -15.53 4.06 0.18
N HIS A 242 -14.22 4.21 0.00
CA HIS A 242 -13.31 3.13 -0.36
C HIS A 242 -13.47 1.99 0.66
N GLN A 243 -13.52 0.75 0.18
CA GLN A 243 -13.55 -0.46 1.02
C GLN A 243 -12.15 -1.05 1.15
N TYR A 244 -11.32 -0.88 0.12
CA TYR A 244 -9.96 -1.39 0.06
C TYR A 244 -8.98 -0.25 -0.12
N VAL A 245 -7.81 -0.39 0.51
CA VAL A 245 -6.68 0.52 0.35
C VAL A 245 -5.49 -0.31 -0.09
N ILE A 246 -5.10 -0.17 -1.35
CA ILE A 246 -3.89 -0.80 -1.90
C ILE A 246 -2.73 0.17 -1.77
N ILE A 247 -1.62 -0.29 -1.19
CA ILE A 247 -0.41 0.49 -1.02
C ILE A 247 0.79 -0.35 -1.45
N GLU A 248 1.41 0.02 -2.56
CA GLU A 248 2.57 -0.68 -3.07
C GLU A 248 3.89 -0.11 -2.56
N GLU A 249 4.77 -1.02 -2.13
CA GLU A 249 6.11 -0.75 -1.61
C GLU A 249 6.17 0.51 -0.71
N PRO A 250 5.34 0.56 0.35
CA PRO A 250 5.23 1.76 1.17
C PRO A 250 6.52 2.06 1.96
N GLU A 251 7.40 1.08 2.11
CA GLU A 251 8.71 1.23 2.73
C GLU A 251 9.76 1.93 1.86
N MET A 252 9.52 2.14 0.56
CA MET A 252 10.53 2.72 -0.35
C MET A 252 11.08 4.03 0.20
N GLY A 253 12.41 4.12 0.28
CA GLY A 253 13.13 5.28 0.78
C GLY A 253 13.04 5.52 2.29
N LEU A 254 12.31 4.69 3.05
CA LEU A 254 12.09 4.87 4.47
C LEU A 254 13.14 4.14 5.32
N HIS A 255 13.54 4.78 6.41
CA HIS A 255 14.31 4.14 7.48
C HIS A 255 13.40 3.17 8.27
N PRO A 256 13.91 2.08 8.88
CA PRO A 256 13.10 1.14 9.67
C PRO A 256 12.15 1.78 10.69
N MET A 257 12.62 2.79 11.45
CA MET A 257 11.76 3.54 12.39
C MET A 257 10.55 4.22 11.73
N ALA A 258 10.67 4.63 10.46
CA ALA A 258 9.56 5.22 9.72
C ALA A 258 8.58 4.14 9.23
N ILE A 259 9.06 2.92 8.99
CA ILE A 259 8.21 1.76 8.68
C ILE A 259 7.34 1.41 9.90
N GLU A 260 7.85 1.56 11.13
CA GLU A 260 7.05 1.39 12.35
C GLU A 260 5.88 2.38 12.44
N ALA A 261 6.13 3.67 12.17
CA ALA A 261 5.09 4.68 12.13
C ALA A 261 4.02 4.39 11.06
N LEU A 262 4.47 3.91 9.90
CA LEU A 262 3.61 3.49 8.80
C LEU A 262 2.72 2.28 9.18
N MET A 263 3.28 1.30 9.89
CA MET A 263 2.52 0.14 10.39
C MET A 263 1.39 0.58 11.33
N LEU A 264 1.62 1.56 12.21
CA LEU A 264 0.56 2.12 13.04
C LEU A 264 -0.59 2.75 12.21
N LEU A 265 -0.27 3.44 11.11
CA LEU A 265 -1.28 3.98 10.20
C LEU A 265 -2.11 2.88 9.53
N PHE A 266 -1.49 1.74 9.18
CA PHE A 266 -2.22 0.60 8.63
C PHE A 266 -3.21 0.01 9.64
N LEU A 267 -2.79 -0.15 10.90
CA LEU A 267 -3.67 -0.60 11.97
C LEU A 267 -4.82 0.38 12.21
N GLU A 268 -4.55 1.69 12.15
CA GLU A 268 -5.59 2.72 12.25
C GLU A 268 -6.61 2.60 11.09
N LEU A 269 -6.15 2.46 9.84
CA LEU A 269 -7.04 2.24 8.69
C LEU A 269 -7.92 0.99 8.88
N MET A 270 -7.33 -0.12 9.31
CA MET A 270 -8.09 -1.34 9.59
C MET A 270 -9.16 -1.13 10.66
N SER A 271 -8.83 -0.44 11.75
CA SER A 271 -9.80 -0.15 12.83
C SER A 271 -11.00 0.69 12.36
N ARG A 272 -10.82 1.45 11.28
CA ARG A 272 -11.86 2.26 10.63
C ARG A 272 -12.70 1.43 9.64
N GLY A 273 -12.34 0.17 9.38
CA GLY A 273 -13.08 -0.75 8.52
C GLY A 273 -12.57 -0.86 7.08
N TYR A 274 -11.35 -0.36 6.80
CA TYR A 274 -10.71 -0.59 5.51
C TYR A 274 -10.03 -1.96 5.47
N ASN A 275 -10.13 -2.66 4.34
CA ASN A 275 -9.26 -3.78 4.02
C ASN A 275 -7.97 -3.24 3.41
N VAL A 276 -6.87 -3.30 4.14
CA VAL A 276 -5.58 -2.75 3.72
C VAL A 276 -4.77 -3.85 3.03
N ILE A 277 -4.34 -3.58 1.80
CA ILE A 277 -3.57 -4.50 0.96
C ILE A 277 -2.22 -3.87 0.67
N VAL A 278 -1.13 -4.54 1.04
CA VAL A 278 0.23 -4.02 0.89
C VAL A 278 1.07 -4.96 0.04
N SER A 279 1.71 -4.47 -1.02
CA SER A 279 2.84 -5.19 -1.62
C SER A 279 4.14 -4.67 -1.02
N THR A 280 5.05 -5.56 -0.62
CA THR A 280 6.25 -5.14 0.12
C THR A 280 7.41 -6.12 -0.04
N HIS A 281 8.60 -5.60 0.20
CA HIS A 281 9.85 -6.31 0.44
C HIS A 281 10.40 -5.98 1.85
N SER A 282 9.55 -5.52 2.77
CA SER A 282 9.96 -5.23 4.14
C SER A 282 9.76 -6.45 5.03
N SER A 283 10.86 -6.99 5.57
CA SER A 283 10.78 -8.01 6.63
C SER A 283 10.11 -7.48 7.89
N THR A 284 10.20 -6.17 8.17
CA THR A 284 9.55 -5.52 9.32
C THR A 284 8.02 -5.62 9.23
N ILE A 285 7.42 -5.45 8.05
CA ILE A 285 5.97 -5.61 7.87
C ILE A 285 5.56 -7.08 8.08
N LEU A 286 6.38 -8.04 7.65
CA LEU A 286 6.13 -9.46 7.91
C LEU A 286 6.27 -9.81 9.40
N GLN A 287 7.24 -9.22 10.10
CA GLN A 287 7.39 -9.37 11.54
C GLN A 287 6.15 -8.86 12.30
N LEU A 288 5.51 -7.77 11.86
CA LEU A 288 4.22 -7.35 12.42
C LEU A 288 3.15 -8.42 12.23
N CYS A 289 2.99 -8.94 11.01
CA CYS A 289 1.98 -9.95 10.71
C CYS A 289 2.18 -11.20 11.57
N TRP A 290 3.41 -11.68 11.66
CA TRP A 290 3.78 -12.82 12.51
C TRP A 290 3.54 -12.54 14.00
N THR A 291 3.97 -11.37 14.48
CA THR A 291 3.80 -10.97 15.89
C THR A 291 2.33 -10.88 16.27
N VAL A 292 1.52 -10.18 15.47
CA VAL A 292 0.07 -10.04 15.72
C VAL A 292 -0.60 -11.40 15.73
N ARG A 293 -0.32 -12.28 14.75
CA ARG A 293 -0.87 -13.64 14.72
C ARG A 293 -0.55 -14.42 16.01
N LEU A 294 0.70 -14.44 16.46
CA LEU A 294 1.08 -15.14 17.69
C LEU A 294 0.39 -14.54 18.92
N MET A 295 0.32 -13.21 18.99
CA MET A 295 -0.38 -12.50 20.04
C MET A 295 -1.89 -12.84 20.07
N GLN A 296 -2.54 -12.94 18.91
CA GLN A 296 -3.94 -13.38 18.78
C GLN A 296 -4.12 -14.81 19.32
N GLN A 297 -3.22 -15.74 18.96
CA GLN A 297 -3.26 -17.13 19.45
C GLN A 297 -3.08 -17.22 20.97
N MET A 298 -2.21 -16.39 21.53
CA MET A 298 -1.94 -16.32 22.97
C MET A 298 -2.99 -15.50 23.74
N LYS A 299 -3.97 -14.88 23.06
CA LYS A 299 -4.94 -13.95 23.64
C LYS A 299 -4.26 -12.82 24.43
N ALA A 300 -3.18 -12.29 23.85
CA ALA A 300 -2.41 -11.19 24.38
C ALA A 300 -3.26 -9.92 24.55
N LYS A 301 -2.82 -9.01 25.42
CA LYS A 301 -3.55 -7.77 25.67
C LYS A 301 -3.01 -6.61 24.82
N PRO A 302 -3.83 -5.58 24.51
CA PRO A 302 -3.39 -4.40 23.77
C PRO A 302 -2.15 -3.70 24.35
N GLU A 303 -1.95 -3.74 25.68
CA GLU A 303 -0.79 -3.14 26.34
C GLU A 303 0.53 -3.87 26.06
N GLU A 304 0.48 -5.08 25.52
CA GLU A 304 1.66 -5.82 25.08
C GLU A 304 2.06 -5.39 23.66
N LEU A 305 1.08 -5.13 22.79
CA LEU A 305 1.33 -4.74 21.40
C LEU A 305 1.98 -3.36 21.32
N ARG A 306 1.62 -2.44 22.22
CA ARG A 306 2.24 -1.11 22.29
C ARG A 306 3.77 -1.16 22.48
N LYS A 307 4.30 -2.23 23.11
CA LYS A 307 5.74 -2.40 23.34
C LYS A 307 6.49 -2.65 22.03
N LEU A 308 5.85 -3.29 21.05
CA LEU A 308 6.43 -3.49 19.71
C LEU A 308 6.79 -2.16 19.05
N PHE A 309 5.98 -1.14 19.29
CA PHE A 309 6.15 0.22 18.74
C PHE A 309 6.88 1.16 19.70
N SER A 310 7.51 0.65 20.77
CA SER A 310 8.19 1.46 21.79
C SER A 310 7.31 2.56 22.41
N LEU A 311 5.99 2.32 22.49
CA LEU A 311 5.04 3.31 22.99
C LEU A 311 4.98 3.32 24.53
N GLY A 312 4.92 4.54 25.08
CA GLY A 312 4.59 4.79 26.48
C GLY A 312 3.12 4.48 26.77
N GLN A 313 2.50 5.27 27.65
CA GLN A 313 1.05 5.18 27.85
C GLN A 313 0.33 5.58 26.55
N ILE A 314 -0.66 4.78 26.14
CA ILE A 314 -1.45 5.01 24.93
C ILE A 314 -2.82 5.58 25.31
N SER A 315 -3.39 6.41 24.43
CA SER A 315 -4.77 6.88 24.55
C SER A 315 -5.78 5.73 24.42
N ASP A 316 -7.00 5.95 24.94
CA ASP A 316 -8.12 5.01 24.80
C ASP A 316 -8.43 4.70 23.32
N SER A 317 -8.25 5.68 22.44
CA SER A 317 -8.46 5.48 21.01
C SER A 317 -7.41 4.58 20.38
N LEU A 318 -6.13 4.74 20.72
CA LEU A 318 -5.08 3.86 20.22
C LEU A 318 -5.17 2.46 20.85
N HIS A 319 -5.64 2.38 22.10
CA HIS A 319 -5.99 1.11 22.73
C HIS A 319 -7.06 0.36 21.95
N ALA A 320 -8.14 1.04 21.53
CA ALA A 320 -9.20 0.44 20.71
C ALA A 320 -8.69 -0.07 19.35
N ILE A 321 -7.71 0.62 18.73
CA ILE A 321 -7.06 0.16 17.49
C ILE A 321 -6.35 -1.18 17.72
N PHE A 322 -5.58 -1.29 18.80
CA PHE A 322 -4.88 -2.52 19.15
C PHE A 322 -5.84 -3.63 19.57
N GLU A 323 -6.91 -3.30 20.29
CA GLU A 323 -7.97 -4.24 20.63
C GLU A 323 -8.65 -4.80 19.37
N HIS A 324 -9.01 -3.94 18.41
CA HIS A 324 -9.54 -4.38 17.11
C HIS A 324 -8.57 -5.32 16.40
N THR A 325 -7.29 -4.93 16.35
CA THR A 325 -6.22 -5.70 15.70
C THR A 325 -6.05 -7.09 16.31
N LEU A 326 -6.07 -7.21 17.64
CA LEU A 326 -5.85 -8.50 18.33
C LEU A 326 -7.12 -9.37 18.43
N ASN A 327 -8.32 -8.79 18.39
CA ASN A 327 -9.54 -9.57 18.63
C ASN A 327 -10.34 -9.89 17.37
N ARG A 328 -10.16 -9.13 16.28
CA ARG A 328 -11.05 -9.21 15.11
C ARG A 328 -10.33 -9.33 13.78
N ALA A 329 -9.17 -8.71 13.64
CA ALA A 329 -8.54 -8.54 12.34
C ALA A 329 -7.96 -9.84 11.77
N ALA A 330 -8.28 -10.12 10.51
CA ALA A 330 -7.69 -11.21 9.73
C ALA A 330 -6.46 -10.71 8.96
N PHE A 331 -5.32 -11.38 9.19
CA PHE A 331 -4.05 -11.12 8.52
C PHE A 331 -3.76 -12.25 7.53
N TYR A 332 -3.54 -11.90 6.26
CA TYR A 332 -3.12 -12.85 5.23
C TYR A 332 -1.82 -12.41 4.57
N THR A 333 -0.96 -13.36 4.26
CA THR A 333 0.31 -13.12 3.55
C THR A 333 0.41 -14.08 2.38
N TYR A 334 0.66 -13.54 1.18
CA TYR A 334 0.80 -14.30 -0.05
C TYR A 334 2.17 -14.10 -0.66
N PHE A 335 2.86 -15.22 -0.92
CA PHE A 335 4.16 -15.25 -1.57
C PHE A 335 4.00 -15.54 -3.06
N PHE A 336 4.41 -14.58 -3.88
CA PHE A 336 4.49 -14.70 -5.33
C PHE A 336 5.79 -15.42 -5.68
N ASP A 337 5.74 -16.75 -5.62
CA ASP A 337 6.86 -17.63 -5.81
C ASP A 337 7.23 -17.73 -7.30
N ARG A 338 8.41 -17.21 -7.64
CA ARG A 338 8.93 -17.25 -9.00
C ARG A 338 9.91 -18.41 -9.14
N LYS A 339 9.42 -19.54 -9.64
CA LYS A 339 10.25 -20.67 -10.08
C LYS A 339 10.44 -20.57 -11.59
N SER A 340 11.60 -20.05 -12.01
CA SER A 340 11.90 -19.73 -13.43
C SER A 340 11.10 -18.53 -13.98
N ASP A 341 10.44 -18.66 -15.14
CA ASP A 341 9.66 -17.60 -15.78
C ASP A 341 8.17 -17.60 -15.42
N GLU A 342 7.71 -18.61 -14.69
CA GLU A 342 6.33 -18.72 -14.20
C GLU A 342 6.26 -18.35 -12.71
N VAL A 343 5.14 -17.72 -12.32
CA VAL A 343 4.86 -17.36 -10.93
C VAL A 343 3.63 -18.09 -10.42
N THR A 344 3.74 -18.76 -9.27
CA THR A 344 2.60 -19.29 -8.53
C THR A 344 2.46 -18.52 -7.22
N VAL A 345 1.23 -18.27 -6.78
CA VAL A 345 0.99 -17.56 -5.52
C VAL A 345 0.65 -18.55 -4.41
N ARG A 346 1.46 -18.56 -3.35
CA ARG A 346 1.31 -19.44 -2.18
C ARG A 346 0.79 -18.65 -0.99
N ASP A 347 -0.18 -19.19 -0.28
CA ASP A 347 -0.60 -18.67 1.03
C ASP A 347 0.45 -19.04 2.07
N ILE A 348 1.06 -18.03 2.68
CA ILE A 348 2.08 -18.16 3.72
C ILE A 348 1.68 -17.40 4.98
N SER A 349 0.38 -17.19 5.20
CA SER A 349 -0.19 -16.51 6.38
C SER A 349 0.20 -17.20 7.69
N ALA A 350 0.70 -18.44 7.60
CA ALA A 350 1.37 -19.17 8.66
C ALA A 350 2.59 -18.45 9.23
N LEU A 351 3.42 -17.90 8.33
CA LEU A 351 4.74 -17.33 8.64
C LEU A 351 5.57 -18.24 9.55
N GLU A 352 5.50 -19.55 9.33
CA GLU A 352 6.18 -20.57 10.12
C GLU A 352 7.65 -20.65 9.75
N GLN A 353 8.54 -20.35 10.70
CA GLN A 353 9.99 -20.38 10.51
C GLN A 353 10.57 -21.80 10.54
N THR A 354 9.76 -22.80 10.87
CA THR A 354 10.14 -24.22 10.98
C THR A 354 9.57 -25.05 9.83
N ASP A 355 9.10 -24.41 8.75
CA ASP A 355 8.60 -25.10 7.57
C ASP A 355 9.74 -25.93 6.92
N GLU A 356 9.39 -27.06 6.31
CA GLU A 356 10.36 -27.90 5.59
C GLU A 356 10.80 -27.26 4.28
N ASP A 357 9.95 -26.42 3.66
CA ASP A 357 10.30 -25.62 2.50
C ASP A 357 11.10 -24.37 2.93
N PRO A 358 12.40 -24.26 2.58
CA PRO A 358 13.23 -23.14 2.98
C PRO A 358 12.68 -21.78 2.53
N ASP A 359 12.03 -21.72 1.36
CA ASP A 359 11.44 -20.47 0.88
C ASP A 359 10.29 -20.02 1.80
N LEU A 360 9.54 -20.96 2.39
CA LEU A 360 8.47 -20.65 3.34
C LEU A 360 9.02 -20.31 4.72
N ALA A 361 9.99 -21.09 5.19
CA ALA A 361 10.67 -20.86 6.47
C ALA A 361 11.36 -19.48 6.53
N GLU A 362 11.89 -19.02 5.40
CA GLU A 362 12.57 -17.72 5.27
C GLU A 362 11.63 -16.60 4.75
N TRP A 363 10.32 -16.83 4.78
CA TRP A 363 9.26 -15.89 4.36
C TRP A 363 9.49 -15.31 2.96
N GLY A 364 9.60 -16.18 1.96
CA GLY A 364 9.89 -15.82 0.58
C GLY A 364 11.33 -15.35 0.35
N GLY A 365 12.26 -15.83 1.17
CA GLY A 365 13.68 -15.47 1.13
C GLY A 365 14.02 -14.12 1.77
N MET A 366 13.06 -13.48 2.44
CA MET A 366 13.23 -12.16 3.06
C MET A 366 14.18 -12.19 4.27
N THR A 367 14.29 -13.32 4.96
CA THR A 367 15.23 -13.52 6.08
C THR A 367 16.45 -14.36 5.71
N ALA A 368 16.51 -14.87 4.48
CA ALA A 368 17.51 -15.82 4.00
C ALA A 368 18.95 -15.38 4.20
N PHE A 369 19.24 -14.12 3.89
CA PHE A 369 20.60 -13.60 4.01
C PHE A 369 21.07 -13.54 5.47
N GLY A 370 20.17 -13.15 6.38
CA GLY A 370 20.46 -13.10 7.82
C GLY A 370 20.76 -14.49 8.37
N SER A 371 19.91 -15.48 8.04
CA SER A 371 20.11 -16.88 8.41
C SER A 371 21.45 -17.42 7.91
N LYS A 372 21.77 -17.23 6.63
CA LYS A 372 23.04 -17.65 6.02
C LYS A 372 24.25 -16.99 6.68
N ALA A 373 24.15 -15.70 7.02
CA ALA A 373 25.22 -14.99 7.73
C ALA A 373 25.44 -15.55 9.14
N SER A 374 24.36 -15.75 9.91
CA SER A 374 24.42 -16.34 11.25
C SER A 374 24.98 -17.76 11.26
N GLU A 375 24.58 -18.58 10.29
CA GLU A 375 25.08 -19.95 10.11
C GLU A 375 26.58 -19.95 9.77
N LEU A 376 27.01 -19.12 8.82
CA LEU A 376 28.41 -18.98 8.44
C LEU A 376 29.28 -18.58 9.63
N ILE A 377 28.86 -17.58 10.42
CA ILE A 377 29.59 -17.14 11.60
C ILE A 377 29.65 -18.24 12.67
N SER A 378 28.53 -18.93 12.91
CA SER A 378 28.47 -20.03 13.88
C SER A 378 29.43 -21.16 13.51
N ASN A 379 29.51 -21.53 12.22
CA ASN A 379 30.44 -22.53 11.71
C ASN A 379 31.91 -22.08 11.84
N LEU A 380 32.20 -20.79 11.61
CA LEU A 380 33.54 -20.24 11.78
C LEU A 380 33.98 -20.18 13.25
N MET A 381 33.05 -19.92 14.18
CA MET A 381 33.33 -19.94 15.62
C MET A 381 33.58 -21.37 16.11
N ALA A 382 32.70 -22.31 15.75
CA ALA A 382 32.84 -23.71 16.13
C ALA A 382 34.14 -24.36 15.62
N SER A 383 34.60 -23.96 14.43
CA SER A 383 35.88 -24.43 13.87
C SER A 383 37.11 -23.76 14.49
N ARG A 384 36.97 -22.58 15.11
CA ARG A 384 38.06 -21.91 15.85
C ARG A 384 38.24 -22.42 17.26
N ASP A 385 37.15 -22.81 17.94
CA ASP A 385 37.21 -23.41 19.28
C ASP A 385 37.73 -24.87 19.27
N ALA A 386 37.92 -25.45 18.08
CA ALA A 386 38.48 -26.78 17.85
C ALA A 386 40.01 -26.80 17.64
N PHE A 387 40.68 -25.63 17.65
CA PHE A 387 42.13 -25.45 17.63
C PHE A 387 42.60 -24.72 18.88
#